data_AF-A0A359D7G4-F1
#
_entry.id   AF-A0A359D7G4-F1
#
_cell.length_a   1.000
_cell.length_b   1.000
_cell.length_c   1.000
_cell.angle_alpha   90.00
_cell.angle_beta   90.00
_cell.angle_gamma   90.00
#
_symmetry.space_group_name_H-M   'P 1'
#
loop_
_entity.id
_entity.type
_entity.pdbx_description
1 polymer ?
#
loop_
_entity_poly.entity_id
_entity_poly.type
_entity_poly.pdbx_seq_one_letter_code
_entity_poly.pdbx_strand_id
1 'polypeptide(L)'
;MPVVFTPEAWQQAVNLESADELAEIEDRLCSTLAAAYKAVFAALSDDVVDFGLHRLPPDGNPHQPLWLDLQASHQDVMGSTAQLLISLKPNPVQLAA
;
A
#
# COMPACT_ATOMS: atom_id res chain seq x y z
N MET A 1 14.75 -3.41 -6.34
CA MET A 1 13.57 -4.28 -6.32
C MET A 1 12.39 -3.49 -6.88
N PRO A 2 11.72 -3.95 -7.95
CA PRO A 2 10.49 -3.32 -8.43
C PRO A 2 9.38 -3.38 -7.38
N VAL A 3 8.52 -2.36 -7.34
CA VAL A 3 7.34 -2.34 -6.47
C VAL A 3 6.09 -2.31 -7.35
N VAL A 4 5.14 -3.19 -7.07
CA VAL A 4 3.88 -3.31 -7.81
C VAL A 4 2.73 -3.13 -6.84
N PHE A 5 1.72 -2.36 -7.22
CA PHE A 5 0.49 -2.23 -6.44
C PHE A 5 -0.61 -3.07 -7.08
N THR A 6 -1.42 -3.74 -6.26
CA THR A 6 -2.75 -4.17 -6.72
C THR A 6 -3.60 -2.95 -7.09
N PRO A 7 -4.57 -3.07 -8.03
CA PRO A 7 -5.42 -1.95 -8.40
C PRO A 7 -6.12 -1.30 -7.20
N GLU A 8 -6.61 -2.09 -6.25
CA GLU A 8 -7.32 -1.62 -5.08
C GLU A 8 -6.38 -0.89 -4.10
N ALA A 9 -5.17 -1.43 -3.88
CA ALA A 9 -4.16 -0.76 -3.06
C ALA A 9 -3.70 0.56 -3.70
N TRP A 10 -3.53 0.60 -5.02
CA TRP A 10 -3.22 1.84 -5.73
C TRP A 10 -4.32 2.90 -5.52
N GLN A 11 -5.58 2.50 -5.73
CA GLN A 11 -6.72 3.39 -5.59
C GLN A 11 -6.84 4.01 -4.20
N GLN A 12 -6.58 3.22 -3.15
CA GLN A 12 -6.75 3.69 -1.77
C GLN A 12 -5.49 4.34 -1.18
N ALA A 13 -4.30 3.86 -1.56
CA ALA A 13 -3.06 4.33 -0.96
C ALA A 13 -2.44 5.52 -1.70
N VAL A 14 -2.69 5.67 -3.01
CA VAL A 14 -1.95 6.61 -3.86
C VAL A 14 -2.87 7.47 -4.72
N ASN A 15 -3.89 6.88 -5.36
CA ASN A 15 -4.73 7.60 -6.30
C ASN A 15 -5.56 8.69 -5.61
N LEU A 16 -5.72 9.80 -6.32
CA LEU A 16 -6.61 10.90 -5.99
C LEU A 16 -7.51 11.14 -7.20
N GLU A 17 -8.82 11.33 -6.99
CA GLU A 17 -9.78 11.53 -8.09
C GLU A 17 -9.55 12.84 -8.84
N SER A 18 -8.93 13.82 -8.19
CA SER A 18 -8.61 15.13 -8.75
C SER A 18 -7.15 15.17 -9.22
N ALA A 19 -6.94 15.27 -10.54
CA ALA A 19 -5.61 15.27 -11.18
C ALA A 19 -4.77 16.54 -10.91
N ASP A 20 -5.33 17.55 -10.24
CA ASP A 20 -4.64 18.82 -9.93
C ASP A 20 -3.64 18.71 -8.77
N GLU A 21 -3.54 17.55 -8.12
CA GLU A 21 -2.80 17.32 -6.87
C GLU A 21 -1.59 16.38 -7.07
N LEU A 22 -0.82 16.53 -8.15
CA LEU A 22 0.35 15.68 -8.42
C LEU A 22 1.34 15.62 -7.24
N ALA A 23 1.51 16.74 -6.53
CA ALA A 23 2.34 16.80 -5.32
C ALA A 23 1.80 15.90 -4.18
N GLU A 24 0.47 15.77 -4.07
CA GLU A 24 -0.14 14.88 -3.08
C GLU A 24 -0.06 13.42 -3.51
N ILE A 25 -0.19 13.13 -4.81
CA ILE A 25 0.05 11.78 -5.35
C ILE A 25 1.50 11.36 -5.05
N GLU A 26 2.47 12.25 -5.25
CA GLU A 26 3.88 12.01 -4.94
C GLU A 26 4.10 11.76 -3.45
N ASP A 27 3.53 12.60 -2.57
CA ASP A 27 3.64 12.43 -1.12
C ASP A 27 2.99 11.12 -0.65
N ARG A 28 1.81 10.79 -1.17
CA ARG A 28 1.12 9.52 -0.89
C ARG A 28 1.95 8.34 -1.35
N LEU A 29 2.49 8.36 -2.56
CA LEU A 29 3.35 7.30 -3.08
C LEU A 29 4.60 7.14 -2.20
N CYS A 30 5.34 8.21 -1.95
CA CYS A 30 6.55 8.22 -1.12
C CYS A 30 6.28 7.67 0.28
N SER A 31 5.22 8.14 0.93
CA SER A 31 4.81 7.68 2.26
C SER A 31 4.42 6.19 2.27
N THR A 32 3.72 5.71 1.24
CA THR A 32 3.35 4.28 1.16
C THR A 32 4.60 3.41 1.02
N LEU A 33 5.51 3.80 0.12
CA LEU A 33 6.74 3.06 -0.13
C LEU A 33 7.62 3.05 1.12
N ALA A 34 7.79 4.19 1.78
CA ALA A 34 8.58 4.28 3.00
C ALA A 34 8.03 3.35 4.10
N ALA A 35 6.69 3.30 4.28
CA ALA A 35 6.06 2.42 5.24
C ALA A 35 6.24 0.94 4.89
N ALA A 36 6.03 0.57 3.62
CA ALA A 36 6.20 -0.79 3.12
C ALA A 36 7.64 -1.28 3.32
N TYR A 37 8.64 -0.51 2.89
CA TYR A 37 10.04 -0.87 3.07
C TYR A 37 10.42 -0.95 4.55
N LYS A 38 9.94 -0.04 5.39
CA LYS A 38 10.18 -0.10 6.84
C LYS A 38 9.66 -1.40 7.44
N ALA A 39 8.48 -1.85 7.04
CA ALA A 39 7.90 -3.11 7.51
C ALA A 39 8.71 -4.32 7.02
N VAL A 40 9.08 -4.34 5.73
CA VAL A 40 9.91 -5.40 5.14
C VAL A 40 11.28 -5.50 5.83
N PHE A 41 11.94 -4.37 6.08
CA PHE A 41 13.23 -4.36 6.77
C PHE A 41 13.13 -4.75 8.25
N ALA A 42 11.96 -4.57 8.89
CA ALA A 42 11.73 -4.99 10.26
C ALA A 42 11.51 -6.51 10.38
N ALA A 43 11.02 -7.16 9.31
CA ALA A 43 10.69 -8.59 9.28
C ALA A 43 11.31 -9.27 8.04
N LEU A 44 12.64 -9.27 7.95
CA LEU A 44 13.40 -9.81 6.82
C LEU A 44 13.20 -11.31 6.56
N SER A 45 12.71 -12.05 7.56
CA SER A 45 12.42 -13.49 7.47
C SER A 45 11.06 -13.80 6.85
N ASP A 46 10.20 -12.79 6.72
CA ASP A 46 8.80 -13.00 6.41
C ASP A 46 8.56 -12.69 4.94
N ASP A 47 7.99 -13.65 4.22
CA ASP A 47 7.63 -13.48 2.81
C ASP A 47 6.52 -12.44 2.62
N VAL A 48 5.74 -12.22 3.68
CA VAL A 48 4.56 -11.37 3.72
C VAL A 48 4.55 -10.57 5.02
N VAL A 49 4.48 -9.25 4.92
CA VAL A 49 4.47 -8.34 6.08
C VAL A 49 3.27 -7.40 6.03
N ASP A 50 2.59 -7.24 7.15
CA ASP A 50 1.49 -6.29 7.27
C ASP A 50 2.03 -4.93 7.70
N PHE A 51 1.43 -3.86 7.16
CA PHE A 51 1.71 -2.49 7.59
C PHE A 51 0.47 -1.63 7.41
N GLY A 52 0.41 -0.50 8.12
CA GLY A 52 -0.71 0.41 7.98
C GLY A 52 -0.26 1.86 7.99
N LEU A 53 -1.11 2.71 7.44
CA LEU A 53 -0.87 4.15 7.34
C LEU A 53 -2.16 4.94 7.38
N HIS A 54 -2.08 6.16 7.91
CA HIS A 54 -3.19 7.10 7.88
C HIS A 54 -3.28 7.77 6.51
N ARG A 55 -4.48 7.77 5.93
CA ARG A 55 -4.82 8.52 4.73
C ARG A 55 -5.86 9.56 5.01
N LEU A 56 -5.70 10.72 4.38
CA LEU A 56 -6.78 11.68 4.32
C LEU A 56 -7.86 11.12 3.40
N PRO A 57 -9.14 11.22 3.80
CA PRO A 57 -10.26 10.81 2.96
C PRO A 57 -10.27 11.60 1.64
N PRO A 58 -10.93 11.09 0.58
CA PRO A 58 -10.93 11.72 -0.75
C PRO A 58 -11.51 13.14 -0.77
N ASP A 59 -12.30 13.50 0.24
CA ASP A 59 -12.86 14.85 0.44
C ASP A 59 -11.86 15.83 1.07
N GLY A 60 -10.64 15.37 1.35
CA GLY A 60 -9.57 16.17 1.97
C GLY A 60 -9.83 16.49 3.44
N ASN A 61 -10.83 15.87 4.09
CA ASN A 61 -11.21 16.24 5.45
C ASN A 61 -10.18 15.74 6.49
N PRO A 62 -9.43 16.65 7.15
CA PRO A 62 -8.39 16.27 8.10
C PRO A 62 -8.96 15.72 9.43
N HIS A 63 -10.26 15.85 9.66
CA HIS A 63 -10.91 15.42 10.90
C HIS A 63 -11.32 13.94 10.89
N GLN A 64 -11.16 13.23 9.76
CA GLN A 64 -11.50 11.80 9.65
C GLN A 64 -10.38 11.02 8.94
N PRO A 65 -9.17 10.94 9.51
CA PRO A 65 -8.09 10.15 8.91
C PRO A 65 -8.51 8.68 8.82
N LEU A 66 -8.52 8.14 7.61
CA LEU A 66 -8.80 6.74 7.33
C LEU A 66 -7.55 5.91 7.65
N TRP A 67 -7.68 4.88 8.48
CA TRP A 67 -6.63 3.88 8.62
C TRP A 67 -6.70 2.90 7.44
N LEU A 68 -5.58 2.76 6.72
CA LEU A 68 -5.46 1.83 5.61
C LEU A 68 -4.51 0.70 6.00
N ASP A 69 -5.06 -0.52 6.09
CA ASP A 69 -4.28 -1.74 6.30
C ASP A 69 -3.83 -2.33 4.97
N LEU A 70 -2.51 -2.45 4.83
CA LEU A 70 -1.83 -2.97 3.65
C LEU A 70 -0.95 -4.15 4.02
N GLN A 71 -0.52 -4.85 2.99
CA GLN A 71 0.41 -5.95 3.08
C GLN A 71 1.45 -5.81 1.96
N ALA A 72 2.70 -6.13 2.28
CA ALA A 72 3.79 -6.21 1.32
C ALA A 72 4.27 -7.67 1.24
N SER A 73 4.29 -8.24 0.04
CA SER A 73 4.74 -9.61 -0.19
C SER A 73 5.85 -9.67 -1.22
N HIS A 74 6.89 -10.44 -0.94
CA HIS A 74 7.91 -10.76 -1.94
C HIS A 74 7.34 -11.76 -2.94
N GLN A 75 7.32 -11.39 -4.21
CA GLN A 75 6.93 -12.29 -5.29
C GLN A 75 8.13 -12.62 -6.15
N ASP A 76 8.40 -13.92 -6.26
CA ASP A 76 9.36 -14.45 -7.21
C ASP A 76 8.60 -14.79 -8.51
N VAL A 77 8.75 -13.94 -9.50
CA VAL A 77 8.15 -14.17 -10.82
C VAL A 77 9.13 -15.07 -11.57
N MET A 78 8.75 -16.32 -11.83
CA MET A 78 9.60 -17.32 -12.51
C MET A 78 10.31 -16.72 -13.75
N GLY A 79 11.62 -16.51 -13.64
CA GLY A 79 12.47 -15.94 -14.70
C GLY A 79 12.66 -14.41 -14.68
N SER A 80 12.21 -13.72 -13.64
CA SER A 80 12.23 -12.26 -13.49
C SER A 80 12.95 -11.84 -12.19
N THR A 81 13.21 -10.53 -12.03
CA THR A 81 13.72 -9.98 -10.77
C THR A 81 12.62 -10.09 -9.70
N ALA A 82 12.98 -10.51 -8.48
CA ALA A 82 12.05 -10.48 -7.34
C ALA A 82 11.42 -9.10 -7.20
N GLN A 83 10.10 -9.06 -6.96
CA GLN A 83 9.32 -7.84 -6.84
C GLN A 83 8.62 -7.77 -5.48
N LEU A 84 8.36 -6.55 -5.02
CA LEU A 84 7.54 -6.29 -3.85
C LEU A 84 6.12 -5.94 -4.28
N LEU A 85 5.17 -6.84 -4.03
CA LEU A 85 3.75 -6.56 -4.27
C LEU A 85 3.15 -5.90 -3.03
N ILE A 86 2.48 -4.76 -3.20
CA ILE A 86 1.68 -4.08 -2.19
C ILE A 86 0.20 -4.31 -2.49
N SER A 87 -0.50 -4.91 -1.52
CA SER A 87 -1.93 -5.20 -1.58
C SER A 87 -2.67 -4.65 -0.37
N LEU A 88 -4.00 -4.57 -0.46
CA LEU A 88 -4.82 -4.40 0.73
C LEU A 88 -4.70 -5.65 1.61
N LYS A 89 -4.65 -5.47 2.92
CA LYS A 89 -4.73 -6.60 3.84
C LYS A 89 -6.09 -7.29 3.66
N PRO A 90 -6.14 -8.60 3.39
CA PRO A 90 -7.40 -9.31 3.28
C PRO A 90 -8.16 -9.22 4.61
N ASN A 91 -9.35 -8.64 4.58
CA ASN A 91 -10.19 -8.50 5.76
C ASN A 91 -10.86 -9.86 6.02
N PRO A 92 -10.63 -10.52 7.17
CA PRO A 92 -11.14 -11.87 7.43
C PRO A 92 -12.68 -11.98 7.42
N VAL A 93 -13.41 -10.86 7.38
CA VAL A 93 -14.88 -10.82 7.36
C VAL A 93 -15.47 -11.17 5.99
N GLN A 94 -14.69 -11.17 4.89
CA GLN A 94 -15.21 -11.46 3.54
C GLN A 94 -15.12 -12.92 3.09
N LEU A 95 -14.56 -13.84 3.90
CA LEU A 95 -14.46 -15.27 3.57
C LEU A 95 -15.66 -16.12 4.06
N ALA A 96 -16.72 -15.47 4.54
CA ALA A 96 -17.97 -16.11 4.95
C ALA A 96 -19.16 -15.50 4.20
N ALA A 97 -19.28 -15.80 2.90
CA ALA A 97 -20.50 -15.59 2.13
C ALA A 97 -20.66 -16.73 1.11
#